data_AF-A0A2G5WMU3-F1
#
_entry.id   AF-A0A2G5WMU3-F1
#
_cell.length_a   1.000
_cell.length_b   1.000
_cell.length_c   1.000
_cell.angle_alpha   90.00
_cell.angle_beta   90.00
_cell.angle_gamma   90.00
#
_symmetry.space_group_name_H-M   'P 1'
#
loop_
_entity.id
_entity.type
_entity.pdbx_description
1 polymer ?
#
loop_
_entity_poly.entity_id
_entity_poly.type
_entity_poly.pdbx_seq_one_letter_code
_entity_poly.pdbx_strand_id
1 'polypeptide(L)'
;MNYEEQMELDGTEFLTTFFSPTNDAVMILVTGDNMDGKKDGLSCVYLYLCVAGEVKHGIQSFAFIDPKQAWSFVNDLPQMSALDFMVASIGVRTKLH
;
A
#
# COMPACT_ATOMS: atom_id res chain seq x y z
N MET A 1 6.65 3.24 -18.67
CA MET A 1 5.82 4.25 -17.97
C MET A 1 6.79 5.13 -17.21
N ASN A 2 6.68 6.46 -17.33
CA ASN A 2 7.53 7.40 -16.58
C ASN A 2 7.06 7.40 -15.12
N TYR A 3 7.99 7.15 -14.19
CA TYR A 3 7.73 6.88 -12.77
C TYR A 3 7.76 8.15 -11.88
N GLU A 4 7.57 9.34 -12.45
CA GLU A 4 7.71 10.62 -11.72
C GLU A 4 6.42 11.43 -11.59
N GLU A 5 5.24 10.83 -11.83
CA GLU A 5 4.00 11.45 -11.35
C GLU A 5 3.92 11.23 -9.84
N GLN A 6 4.33 12.26 -9.08
CA GLN A 6 4.08 12.36 -7.65
C GLN A 6 2.60 12.04 -7.39
N MET A 7 2.30 11.08 -6.51
CA MET A 7 0.92 10.82 -6.08
C MET A 7 0.39 12.13 -5.50
N GLU A 8 -0.55 12.74 -6.21
CA GLU A 8 -1.38 13.80 -5.66
C GLU A 8 -2.62 13.11 -5.10
N LEU A 9 -2.45 12.49 -3.93
CA LEU A 9 -3.56 11.91 -3.18
C LEU A 9 -4.49 13.03 -2.70
N ASP A 10 -5.67 13.15 -3.28
CA ASP A 10 -6.77 13.98 -2.78
C ASP A 10 -7.88 13.10 -2.18
N GLY A 11 -7.79 12.86 -0.87
CA GLY A 11 -8.62 11.87 -0.19
C GLY A 11 -8.21 10.43 -0.53
N THR A 12 -9.17 9.49 -0.40
CA THR A 12 -8.90 8.08 -0.65
C THR A 12 -8.93 7.77 -2.15
N GLU A 13 -7.78 7.37 -2.71
CA GLU A 13 -7.60 7.07 -4.12
C GLU A 13 -7.12 5.63 -4.36
N PHE A 14 -7.42 5.14 -5.57
CA PHE A 14 -6.89 3.90 -6.09
C PHE A 14 -5.40 4.03 -6.41
N LEU A 15 -4.56 3.13 -5.89
CA LEU A 15 -3.14 3.12 -6.23
C LEU A 15 -2.82 2.04 -7.25
N THR A 16 -3.12 0.79 -6.90
CA THR A 16 -2.78 -0.37 -7.73
C THR A 16 -3.53 -1.63 -7.30
N THR A 17 -3.39 -2.68 -8.09
CA THR A 17 -3.82 -4.05 -7.77
C THR A 17 -2.71 -5.05 -8.01
N PHE A 18 -2.57 -6.03 -7.12
CA PHE A 18 -1.69 -7.18 -7.32
C PHE A 18 -2.51 -8.45 -7.48
N PHE A 19 -2.45 -9.05 -8.67
CA PHE A 19 -3.15 -10.28 -8.98
C PHE A 19 -2.39 -11.49 -8.43
N SER A 20 -3.13 -12.47 -7.91
CA SER A 20 -2.53 -13.74 -7.50
C SER A 20 -1.99 -14.47 -8.75
N PRO A 21 -0.76 -14.98 -8.73
CA PRO A 21 -0.17 -15.70 -9.86
C PRO A 21 -0.79 -17.10 -10.08
N THR A 22 -1.59 -17.59 -9.12
CA THR A 22 -2.17 -18.94 -9.14
C THR A 22 -3.70 -18.94 -9.17
N ASN A 23 -4.34 -17.78 -9.02
CA ASN A 23 -5.80 -17.68 -8.99
C ASN A 23 -6.26 -16.30 -9.47
N ASP A 24 -6.71 -16.22 -10.71
CA ASP A 24 -7.13 -14.98 -11.38
C ASP A 24 -8.33 -14.29 -10.71
N ALA A 25 -9.09 -15.02 -9.87
CA ALA A 25 -10.18 -14.43 -9.11
C ALA A 25 -9.68 -13.68 -7.86
N VAL A 26 -8.44 -13.85 -7.43
CA VAL A 26 -7.90 -13.29 -6.19
C VAL A 26 -6.92 -12.16 -6.50
N MET A 27 -7.12 -11.01 -5.87
CA MET A 27 -6.20 -9.88 -5.95
C MET A 27 -6.11 -9.13 -4.64
N ILE A 28 -5.00 -8.43 -4.45
CA ILE A 28 -4.85 -7.40 -3.41
C ILE A 28 -5.14 -6.05 -4.08
N LEU A 29 -6.13 -5.33 -3.56
CA LEU A 29 -6.41 -3.94 -3.90
C LEU A 29 -5.67 -3.02 -2.94
N VAL A 30 -4.98 -2.02 -3.49
CA VAL A 30 -4.25 -1.02 -2.72
C VAL A 30 -4.88 0.34 -2.94
N THR A 31 -5.29 0.98 -1.85
CA THR A 31 -5.73 2.38 -1.85
C THR A 31 -4.81 3.23 -0.97
N GLY A 32 -4.77 4.52 -1.26
CA GLY A 32 -4.01 5.50 -0.50
C GLY A 32 -4.90 6.64 -0.07
N ASP A 33 -4.59 7.28 1.06
CA ASP A 33 -5.28 8.48 1.53
C ASP A 33 -4.26 9.50 2.04
N ASN A 34 -4.48 10.76 1.73
CA ASN A 34 -3.71 11.87 2.26
C ASN A 34 -4.52 12.59 3.32
N MET A 35 -4.22 12.27 4.58
CA MET A 35 -5.09 12.61 5.69
C MET A 35 -5.23 14.10 5.96
N ASP A 36 -4.24 14.91 5.58
CA ASP A 36 -4.24 16.35 5.84
C ASP A 36 -4.44 17.19 4.56
N GLY A 37 -4.62 16.53 3.41
CA GLY A 37 -4.78 17.17 2.10
C GLY A 37 -3.55 17.96 1.63
N LYS A 38 -2.39 17.80 2.28
CA LYS A 38 -1.16 18.50 1.91
C LYS A 38 -0.28 17.58 1.08
N LYS A 39 0.37 18.14 0.07
CA LYS A 39 1.25 17.38 -0.84
C LYS A 39 2.35 16.57 -0.15
N ASP A 40 2.85 17.04 1.00
CA ASP A 40 3.87 16.36 1.81
C ASP A 40 3.31 15.86 3.15
N GLY A 41 2.01 15.59 3.19
CA GLY A 41 1.26 15.21 4.38
C GLY A 41 1.37 13.74 4.78
N LEU A 42 0.80 13.43 5.95
CA LEU A 42 0.69 12.06 6.42
C LEU A 42 -0.14 11.23 5.43
N SER A 43 0.46 10.17 4.91
CA SER A 43 -0.16 9.28 3.93
C SER A 43 -0.50 7.94 4.54
N CYS A 44 -1.71 7.45 4.30
CA CYS A 44 -2.14 6.12 4.69
C CYS A 44 -2.23 5.23 3.45
N VAL A 45 -1.83 3.97 3.58
CA VAL A 45 -2.03 2.94 2.56
C VAL A 45 -2.87 1.83 3.17
N TYR A 46 -3.87 1.38 2.43
CA TYR A 46 -4.79 0.32 2.83
C TYR A 46 -4.71 -0.84 1.85
N LEU A 47 -4.61 -2.05 2.38
CA LEU A 47 -4.60 -3.28 1.60
C LEU A 47 -5.90 -4.03 1.83
N TYR A 48 -6.54 -4.47 0.75
CA TYR A 48 -7.78 -5.25 0.77
C TYR A 48 -7.62 -6.54 -0.03
N LEU A 49 -8.14 -7.65 0.49
CA LEU A 49 -8.31 -8.86 -0.31
C LEU A 49 -9.60 -8.73 -1.12
N CYS A 50 -9.48 -8.89 -2.43
CA CYS A 50 -10.61 -9.00 -3.34
C CYS A 50 -10.71 -10.40 -3.92
N VAL A 51 -11.93 -10.91 -4.03
CA VAL A 51 -12.24 -12.19 -4.66
C VAL A 51 -13.38 -11.99 -5.66
N ALA A 52 -13.16 -12.38 -6.92
CA ALA A 52 -14.09 -12.21 -8.04
C ALA A 52 -14.53 -10.73 -8.22
N GLY A 53 -13.59 -9.80 -8.08
CA GLY A 53 -13.85 -8.36 -8.25
C GLY A 53 -14.51 -7.68 -7.04
N GLU A 54 -14.84 -8.40 -5.98
CA GLU A 54 -15.44 -7.84 -4.78
C GLU A 54 -14.46 -7.79 -3.62
N VAL A 55 -14.44 -6.68 -2.88
CA VAL A 55 -13.71 -6.56 -1.61
C VAL A 55 -14.32 -7.53 -0.60
N LYS A 56 -13.52 -8.45 -0.08
CA LYS A 56 -13.96 -9.41 0.95
C LYS A 56 -13.56 -8.97 2.35
N HIS A 57 -12.33 -8.51 2.54
CA HIS A 57 -11.84 -7.99 3.83
C HIS A 57 -10.65 -7.04 3.67
N GLY A 58 -10.47 -6.16 4.65
CA GLY A 58 -9.22 -5.42 4.85
C GLY A 58 -8.13 -6.37 5.37
N ILE A 59 -6.93 -6.22 4.84
CA ILE A 59 -5.74 -6.97 5.24
C ILE A 59 -4.97 -6.18 6.30
N GLN A 60 -4.54 -4.97 5.96
CA GLN A 60 -3.70 -4.14 6.82
C GLN A 60 -3.72 -2.68 6.35
N SER A 61 -3.49 -1.77 7.30
CA SER A 61 -3.29 -0.34 7.05
C SER A 61 -1.90 0.10 7.51
N PHE A 62 -1.27 0.98 6.76
CA PHE A 62 0.05 1.54 7.05
C PHE A 62 -0.02 3.06 7.01
N ALA A 63 0.63 3.72 7.96
CA ALA A 63 0.76 5.18 7.99
C ALA A 63 2.22 5.56 7.72
N PHE A 64 2.41 6.55 6.86
CA PHE A 64 3.69 7.06 6.42
C PHE A 64 3.75 8.57 6.66
N ILE A 65 4.95 9.05 6.97
CA ILE A 65 5.19 10.47 7.27
C ILE A 65 5.00 11.34 6.02
N ASP A 66 5.23 10.77 4.84
CA ASP A 66 5.09 11.45 3.55
C ASP A 66 4.66 10.44 2.44
N PRO A 67 4.14 10.93 1.30
CA PRO A 67 3.70 10.07 0.21
C PRO A 67 4.82 9.30 -0.49
N LYS A 68 6.08 9.74 -0.43
CA LYS A 68 7.20 9.05 -1.10
C LYS A 68 7.48 7.72 -0.42
N GLN A 69 7.41 7.68 0.90
CA GLN A 69 7.54 6.45 1.67
C GLN A 69 6.39 5.47 1.38
N ALA A 70 5.15 5.98 1.30
CA ALA A 70 3.99 5.18 0.90
C ALA A 70 4.20 4.56 -0.49
N TRP A 71 4.67 5.34 -1.46
CA TRP A 71 4.96 4.87 -2.81
C TRP A 71 6.05 3.79 -2.85
N SER A 72 7.16 4.00 -2.12
CA SER A 72 8.22 2.99 -2.03
C SER A 72 7.65 1.69 -1.50
N PHE A 73 6.87 1.73 -0.42
CA PHE A 73 6.23 0.56 0.14
C PHE A 73 5.33 -0.17 -0.88
N VAL A 74 4.49 0.56 -1.60
CA VAL A 74 3.59 -0.03 -2.62
C VAL A 74 4.38 -0.68 -3.76
N ASN A 75 5.45 -0.04 -4.24
CA ASN A 75 6.29 -0.56 -5.31
C ASN A 75 7.12 -1.79 -4.88
N ASP A 76 7.53 -1.83 -3.62
CA ASP A 76 8.31 -2.93 -3.05
C ASP A 76 7.43 -4.13 -2.63
N LEU A 77 6.12 -3.92 -2.45
CA LEU A 77 5.19 -4.92 -1.92
C LEU A 77 5.24 -6.27 -2.67
N PRO A 78 5.29 -6.34 -4.03
CA PRO A 78 5.35 -7.61 -4.75
C PRO A 78 6.64 -8.41 -4.52
N GLN A 79 7.72 -7.73 -4.13
CA GLN A 79 9.03 -8.34 -3.86
C GLN A 79 9.24 -8.61 -2.36
N MET A 80 8.31 -8.13 -1.52
CA MET A 80 8.40 -8.24 -0.08
C MET A 80 8.18 -9.70 0.34
N SER A 81 9.10 -10.23 1.15
CA SER A 81 8.87 -11.54 1.75
C SER A 81 7.74 -11.47 2.77
N ALA A 82 7.10 -12.61 3.06
CA ALA A 82 6.07 -12.68 4.10
C ALA A 82 6.61 -12.21 5.47
N LEU A 83 7.89 -12.45 5.76
CA LEU A 83 8.52 -11.98 6.99
C LEU A 83 8.67 -10.46 7.02
N ASP A 84 9.17 -9.86 5.94
CA ASP A 84 9.31 -8.40 5.83
C ASP A 84 7.95 -7.71 5.95
N PHE A 85 6.91 -8.30 5.36
CA PHE A 85 5.55 -7.82 5.48
C PHE A 85 5.03 -7.86 6.92
N MET A 86 5.27 -8.98 7.63
CA MET A 86 4.91 -9.10 9.05
C MET A 86 5.66 -8.06 9.90
N VAL A 87 6.97 -7.88 9.67
CA VAL A 87 7.79 -6.90 10.38
C VAL A 87 7.28 -5.48 10.13
N ALA A 88 6.96 -5.14 8.88
CA ALA A 88 6.37 -3.85 8.53
C ALA A 88 5.02 -3.63 9.23
N SER A 89 4.21 -4.69 9.39
CA SER A 89 2.87 -4.63 9.97
C SER A 89 2.85 -4.43 11.49
N ILE A 90 3.95 -4.76 12.18
CA ILE A 90 4.05 -4.61 13.65
C ILE A 90 4.21 -3.13 14.07
N GLY A 91 4.49 -2.22 13.14
CA GLY A 91 4.58 -0.78 13.40
C GLY A 91 5.82 -0.34 14.20
N VAL A 92 6.72 -1.29 14.53
CA VAL A 92 7.97 -1.02 15.26
C VAL A 92 9.14 -1.42 14.36
N ARG A 93 9.67 -0.47 13.59
CA ARG A 93 11.00 -0.62 13.00
C ARG A 93 12.05 -0.46 14.11
N THR A 94 12.44 -1.54 14.76
CA THR A 94 13.73 -1.56 15.45
C THR A 94 14.81 -1.45 14.38
N LYS A 95 15.67 -0.42 14.47
CA LYS A 95 16.88 -0.32 13.64
C LYS A 95 17.72 -1.57 13.90
N LEU A 96 17.79 -2.48 12.94
CA LEU A 96 18.81 -3.51 12.93
C LEU A 96 20.09 -2.85 12.40
N HIS A 97 21.07 -2.72 13.31
CA HIS A 97 22.41 -2.21 13.05
C HIS A 97 23.26 -3.22 12.28
#